data_AF-A0A520HDC0-F1
#
_entry.id   AF-A0A520HDC0-F1
#
_cell.length_a   1.000
_cell.length_b   1.000
_cell.length_c   1.000
_cell.angle_alpha   90.00
_cell.angle_beta   90.00
_cell.angle_gamma   90.00
#
_symmetry.space_group_name_H-M   'P 1'
#
loop_
_entity.id
_entity.type
_entity.pdbx_description
1 polymer ?
#
loop_
_entity_poly.entity_id
_entity_poly.type
_entity_poly.pdbx_seq_one_letter_code
_entity_poly.pdbx_strand_id
1 'polypeptide(L)'
;GHSDLGDFLVMPVAGDAVPLEPGDAKVPGSGYRSRFSHDGEVARPGYYAVTLRDAGVRAEMTAGTRIGVHRYAFPRGKAAHLVLDLRRSLYNYPGKTLWSSLRLHPDGTVTGSRSTRGWAPDRQLFFAMRFSAPLRDHAFVSTEKDVAYKGFQAPGRGSDAVAERQGRALVARLDFGRLDRPLEVRVAISSVDEAGAIANLDAEPGGFDAVAATTRAAWEQALGRLDVAAPAPMRRTVYTALYHSLLAPSVAGDADGRYRGPDNAVHRAEGYTFRSTFSLWDTFRAEHPLLTLVQPPSTTTDIVRSLIASRQASTYGILPVWQFQGRETWTMIGYHAVPVIADAYLKGIGGFDANEALDAMVASATYAPYGGLGDYMKRGYVPIDREPEAASKTVEYAYDDWTIARMAEKLGRRDVAAHLAEERG
;
A
#
# COMPACT_ATOMS: atom_id res chain seq x y z
N GLY A 1 -9.25 7.01 8.28
CA GLY A 1 -9.79 8.38 8.27
C GLY A 1 -9.07 9.35 7.34
N HIS A 2 -8.11 8.92 6.52
CA HIS A 2 -7.38 9.77 5.57
C HIS A 2 -7.22 9.02 4.25
N SER A 3 -6.96 9.71 3.13
CA SER A 3 -6.90 9.11 1.79
C SER A 3 -5.56 9.34 1.11
N ASP A 4 -4.95 8.27 0.60
CA ASP A 4 -3.72 8.25 -0.19
C ASP A 4 -3.74 7.01 -1.13
N LEU A 5 -2.66 6.71 -1.86
CA LEU A 5 -2.59 5.69 -2.92
C LEU A 5 -3.47 6.03 -4.13
N GLY A 6 -4.12 5.03 -4.75
CA GLY A 6 -4.72 5.17 -6.07
C GLY A 6 -3.65 5.41 -7.13
N ASP A 7 -2.59 4.60 -7.09
CA ASP A 7 -1.49 4.68 -8.04
C ASP A 7 -1.81 4.00 -9.37
N PHE A 8 -1.28 4.59 -10.44
CA PHE A 8 -1.31 4.05 -11.81
C PHE A 8 -2.73 3.74 -12.32
N LEU A 9 -3.55 4.78 -12.49
CA LEU A 9 -4.90 4.62 -13.01
C LEU A 9 -4.89 4.11 -14.46
N VAL A 10 -5.40 2.90 -14.69
CA VAL A 10 -5.60 2.31 -16.03
C VAL A 10 -7.09 2.35 -16.39
N MET A 11 -7.42 2.99 -17.50
CA MET A 11 -8.79 3.08 -18.02
C MET A 11 -8.89 2.48 -19.43
N PRO A 12 -9.69 1.43 -19.66
CA PRO A 12 -9.92 0.91 -21.00
C PRO A 12 -10.88 1.82 -21.78
N VAL A 13 -10.55 2.07 -23.05
CA VAL A 13 -11.33 2.90 -23.98
C VAL A 13 -11.50 2.14 -25.30
N ALA A 14 -12.69 2.24 -25.92
CA ALA A 14 -13.03 1.54 -27.15
C ALA A 14 -13.47 2.50 -28.27
N GLY A 15 -12.97 2.28 -29.49
CA GLY A 15 -13.34 3.06 -30.68
C GLY A 15 -12.30 4.08 -31.10
N ASP A 16 -12.66 4.97 -32.03
CA ASP A 16 -11.68 5.80 -32.75
C ASP A 16 -11.24 7.06 -31.97
N ALA A 17 -11.97 7.42 -30.91
CA ALA A 17 -11.65 8.56 -30.05
C ALA A 17 -11.11 8.08 -28.70
N VAL A 18 -9.92 8.57 -28.32
CA VAL A 18 -9.29 8.23 -27.05
C VAL A 18 -9.09 9.48 -26.20
N PRO A 19 -10.09 9.86 -25.37
CA PRO A 19 -9.95 11.00 -24.47
C PRO A 19 -8.88 10.74 -23.41
N LEU A 20 -8.00 11.71 -23.20
CA LEU A 20 -6.94 11.65 -22.18
C LEU A 20 -7.32 12.36 -20.88
N GLU A 21 -8.44 13.08 -20.87
CA GLU A 21 -8.99 13.72 -19.68
C GLU A 21 -10.15 12.90 -19.11
N PRO A 22 -10.33 12.89 -17.77
CA PRO A 22 -11.45 12.17 -17.16
C PRO A 22 -12.82 12.72 -17.57
N GLY A 23 -12.89 14.00 -17.94
CA GLY A 23 -14.15 14.69 -18.19
C GLY A 23 -14.90 15.06 -16.91
N ASP A 24 -16.03 15.75 -17.10
CA ASP A 24 -16.96 16.11 -16.04
C ASP A 24 -17.87 14.90 -15.73
N ALA A 25 -17.93 14.52 -14.45
CA ALA A 25 -18.79 13.43 -13.99
C ALA A 25 -20.29 13.68 -14.25
N LYS A 26 -20.70 14.95 -14.41
CA LYS A 26 -22.08 15.35 -14.71
C LYS A 26 -22.40 15.37 -16.20
N VAL A 27 -21.38 15.30 -17.07
CA VAL A 27 -21.53 15.39 -18.53
C VAL A 27 -20.98 14.11 -19.18
N PRO A 28 -21.84 13.10 -19.41
CA PRO A 28 -21.42 11.84 -20.04
C PRO A 28 -20.73 12.07 -21.39
N GLY A 29 -19.64 11.35 -21.63
CA GLY A 29 -18.86 11.44 -22.87
C GLY A 29 -17.88 12.63 -22.95
N SER A 30 -17.79 13.46 -21.92
CA SER A 30 -16.84 14.59 -21.88
C SER A 30 -15.37 14.19 -21.64
N GLY A 31 -15.10 12.90 -21.41
CA GLY A 31 -13.76 12.35 -21.17
C GLY A 31 -13.77 10.82 -21.04
N TYR A 32 -12.72 10.23 -20.47
CA TYR A 32 -12.59 8.78 -20.36
C TYR A 32 -13.47 8.15 -19.28
N ARG A 33 -14.13 8.93 -18.40
CA ARG A 33 -15.05 8.37 -17.40
C ARG A 33 -16.18 7.60 -18.08
N SER A 34 -16.59 6.50 -17.44
CA SER A 34 -17.68 5.66 -17.92
C SER A 34 -18.70 5.42 -16.82
N ARG A 35 -19.98 5.50 -17.17
CA ARG A 35 -21.10 5.13 -16.30
C ARG A 35 -21.08 3.62 -16.04
N PHE A 36 -21.47 3.23 -14.82
CA PHE A 36 -21.69 1.83 -14.44
C PHE A 36 -22.94 1.70 -13.57
N SER A 37 -23.28 0.47 -13.19
CA SER A 37 -24.36 0.16 -12.25
C SER A 37 -23.98 -1.04 -11.39
N HIS A 38 -24.51 -1.11 -10.17
CA HIS A 38 -24.33 -2.27 -9.29
C HIS A 38 -24.89 -3.57 -9.88
N ASP A 39 -25.93 -3.52 -10.73
CA ASP A 39 -26.44 -4.71 -11.45
C ASP A 39 -25.41 -5.34 -12.40
N GLY A 40 -24.45 -4.53 -12.87
CA GLY A 40 -23.37 -4.95 -13.76
C GLY A 40 -22.04 -5.13 -13.02
N GLU A 41 -22.06 -5.12 -11.70
CA GLU A 41 -20.88 -5.15 -10.83
C GLU A 41 -20.88 -6.43 -9.98
N VAL A 42 -19.71 -7.05 -9.84
CA VAL A 42 -19.52 -8.23 -9.01
C VAL A 42 -18.23 -8.06 -8.21
N ALA A 43 -18.30 -8.30 -6.91
CA ALA A 43 -17.15 -8.32 -6.02
C ALA A 43 -17.20 -9.57 -5.13
N ARG A 44 -16.04 -10.22 -4.98
CA ARG A 44 -15.81 -11.35 -4.07
C ARG A 44 -14.32 -11.37 -3.68
N PRO A 45 -13.90 -12.08 -2.62
CA PRO A 45 -12.51 -12.12 -2.22
C PRO A 45 -11.58 -12.50 -3.40
N GLY A 46 -10.63 -11.61 -3.72
CA GLY A 46 -9.69 -11.79 -4.82
C GLY A 46 -10.21 -11.51 -6.22
N TYR A 47 -11.45 -11.03 -6.41
CA TYR A 47 -11.99 -10.74 -7.74
C TYR A 47 -12.98 -9.58 -7.73
N TYR A 48 -12.80 -8.66 -8.67
CA TYR A 48 -13.73 -7.57 -8.96
C TYR A 48 -14.04 -7.52 -10.45
N ALA A 49 -15.27 -7.18 -10.82
CA ALA A 49 -15.62 -6.93 -12.20
C ALA A 49 -16.78 -5.95 -12.36
N VAL A 50 -16.70 -5.12 -13.40
CA VAL A 50 -17.71 -4.10 -13.71
C VAL A 50 -17.83 -3.90 -15.21
N THR A 51 -19.05 -3.59 -15.69
CA THR A 51 -19.28 -3.20 -17.07
C THR A 51 -19.28 -1.67 -17.20
N LEU A 52 -18.33 -1.14 -17.97
CA LEU A 52 -18.17 0.26 -18.29
C LEU A 52 -19.10 0.61 -19.46
N ARG A 53 -20.31 1.07 -19.16
CA ARG A 53 -21.44 1.17 -20.12
C ARG A 53 -21.13 2.07 -21.32
N ASP A 54 -20.39 3.16 -21.12
CA ASP A 54 -20.12 4.13 -22.20
C ASP A 54 -19.14 3.59 -23.24
N ALA A 55 -18.15 2.80 -22.80
CA ALA A 55 -17.18 2.16 -23.68
C ALA A 55 -17.64 0.76 -24.14
N GLY A 56 -18.68 0.19 -23.51
CA GLY A 56 -19.11 -1.19 -23.73
C GLY A 56 -18.07 -2.24 -23.31
N VAL A 57 -17.13 -1.88 -22.42
CA VAL A 57 -16.03 -2.76 -21.99
C VAL A 57 -16.38 -3.47 -20.68
N ARG A 58 -16.21 -4.79 -20.64
CA ARG A 58 -16.20 -5.54 -19.38
C ARG A 58 -14.79 -5.50 -18.79
N ALA A 59 -14.64 -4.92 -17.61
CA ALA A 59 -13.40 -4.91 -16.86
C ALA A 59 -13.47 -5.92 -15.72
N GLU A 60 -12.45 -6.76 -15.62
CA GLU A 60 -12.26 -7.72 -14.54
C GLU A 60 -10.86 -7.55 -13.94
N MET A 61 -10.72 -7.76 -12.64
CA MET A 61 -9.48 -7.57 -11.90
C MET A 61 -9.31 -8.70 -10.87
N THR A 62 -8.10 -9.23 -10.78
CA THR A 62 -7.61 -10.10 -9.70
C THR A 62 -6.23 -9.62 -9.26
N ALA A 63 -5.71 -10.13 -8.16
CA ALA A 63 -4.40 -9.75 -7.63
C ALA A 63 -3.65 -10.95 -7.04
N GLY A 64 -2.35 -10.99 -7.26
CA GLY A 64 -1.40 -11.79 -6.49
C GLY A 64 -0.87 -11.01 -5.28
N THR A 65 0.31 -11.35 -4.80
CA THR A 65 0.94 -10.66 -3.65
C THR A 65 1.44 -9.27 -4.03
N ARG A 66 2.09 -9.13 -5.19
CA ARG A 66 2.72 -7.88 -5.67
C ARG A 66 2.25 -7.47 -7.06
N ILE A 67 1.35 -8.27 -7.65
CA ILE A 67 0.83 -8.06 -9.00
C ILE A 67 -0.69 -7.88 -8.99
N GLY A 68 -1.20 -7.06 -9.90
CA GLY A 68 -2.59 -7.04 -10.35
C GLY A 68 -2.69 -7.61 -11.76
N VAL A 69 -3.77 -8.33 -12.05
CA VAL A 69 -4.07 -8.80 -13.40
C VAL A 69 -5.45 -8.29 -13.80
N HIS A 70 -5.49 -7.48 -14.85
CA HIS A 70 -6.72 -6.96 -15.41
C HIS A 70 -7.09 -7.78 -16.64
N ARG A 71 -8.38 -7.98 -16.89
CA ARG A 71 -8.91 -8.54 -18.14
C ARG A 71 -10.00 -7.61 -18.68
N TYR A 72 -9.82 -7.14 -19.91
CA TYR A 72 -10.73 -6.22 -20.57
C TYR A 72 -11.32 -6.86 -21.82
N ALA A 73 -12.63 -7.12 -21.82
CA ALA A 73 -13.35 -7.55 -23.01
C ALA A 73 -13.93 -6.32 -23.73
N PHE A 74 -13.35 -5.99 -24.88
CA PHE A 74 -13.77 -4.86 -25.71
C PHE A 74 -14.93 -5.25 -26.66
N PRO A 75 -15.78 -4.31 -27.08
CA PRO A 75 -16.79 -4.56 -28.10
C PRO A 75 -16.17 -5.03 -29.42
N ARG A 76 -16.79 -6.04 -30.05
CA ARG A 76 -16.34 -6.56 -31.35
C ARG A 76 -16.29 -5.45 -32.40
N GLY A 77 -15.20 -5.41 -33.16
CA GLY A 77 -15.02 -4.42 -34.23
C GLY A 77 -14.75 -2.99 -33.75
N LYS A 78 -14.49 -2.75 -32.46
CA LYS A 78 -13.94 -1.49 -31.96
C LYS A 78 -12.45 -1.65 -31.70
N ALA A 79 -11.68 -0.59 -31.92
CA ALA A 79 -10.28 -0.55 -31.52
C ALA A 79 -10.19 -0.50 -29.99
N ALA A 80 -9.21 -1.22 -29.44
CA ALA A 80 -8.95 -1.35 -28.01
C ALA A 80 -7.78 -0.46 -27.61
N HIS A 81 -8.00 0.33 -26.56
CA HIS A 81 -7.05 1.28 -26.03
C HIS A 81 -7.00 1.20 -24.51
N LEU A 82 -5.84 1.53 -23.94
CA LEU A 82 -5.71 1.82 -22.52
C LEU A 82 -5.19 3.24 -22.34
N VAL A 83 -5.79 3.97 -21.40
CA VAL A 83 -5.28 5.23 -20.89
C VAL A 83 -4.64 4.96 -19.53
N LEU A 84 -3.34 5.29 -19.40
CA LEU A 84 -2.63 5.24 -18.12
C LEU A 84 -2.41 6.67 -17.62
N ASP A 85 -3.12 7.05 -16.57
CA ASP A 85 -3.09 8.42 -16.03
C ASP A 85 -2.25 8.49 -14.74
N LEU A 86 -1.03 9.03 -14.85
CA LEU A 86 -0.11 9.18 -13.72
C LEU A 86 -0.40 10.44 -12.89
N ARG A 87 -1.35 11.27 -13.31
CA ARG A 87 -1.69 12.57 -12.70
C ARG A 87 -2.72 12.44 -11.57
N ARG A 88 -3.37 11.27 -11.46
CA ARG A 88 -4.51 11.04 -10.57
C ARG A 88 -4.10 10.10 -9.44
N SER A 89 -4.45 10.48 -8.22
CA SER A 89 -4.34 9.67 -7.01
C SER A 89 -5.60 9.85 -6.16
N LEU A 90 -5.79 9.06 -5.11
CA LEU A 90 -6.83 9.35 -4.12
C LEU A 90 -6.48 10.65 -3.39
N TYR A 91 -7.48 11.50 -3.11
CA TYR A 91 -7.27 12.85 -2.55
C TYR A 91 -6.30 13.70 -3.40
N ASN A 92 -6.63 13.83 -4.69
CA ASN A 92 -5.79 14.51 -5.67
C ASN A 92 -5.87 16.03 -5.58
N TYR A 93 -4.73 16.71 -5.69
CA TYR A 93 -4.65 18.17 -5.79
C TYR A 93 -3.50 18.59 -6.73
N PRO A 94 -3.53 19.81 -7.30
CA PRO A 94 -2.45 20.31 -8.17
C PRO A 94 -1.08 20.28 -7.46
N GLY A 95 -0.09 19.63 -8.07
CA GLY A 95 1.25 19.48 -7.48
C GLY A 95 1.42 18.31 -6.51
N LYS A 96 0.40 17.46 -6.33
CA LYS A 96 0.53 16.22 -5.55
C LYS A 96 1.57 15.26 -6.15
N THR A 97 1.55 15.08 -7.48
CA THR A 97 2.62 14.40 -8.21
C THR A 97 3.84 15.30 -8.28
N LEU A 98 4.91 14.91 -7.60
CA LEU A 98 6.18 15.65 -7.58
C LEU A 98 6.99 15.40 -8.85
N TRP A 99 6.99 14.15 -9.31
CA TRP A 99 7.62 13.70 -10.54
C TRP A 99 7.05 12.34 -10.96
N SER A 100 7.10 12.04 -12.26
CA SER A 100 6.71 10.73 -12.81
C SER A 100 7.50 10.40 -14.08
N SER A 101 7.56 9.12 -14.42
CA SER A 101 8.20 8.61 -15.63
C SER A 101 7.31 7.58 -16.33
N LEU A 102 7.45 7.50 -17.65
CA LEU A 102 6.92 6.46 -18.53
C LEU A 102 8.05 5.99 -19.45
N ARG A 103 8.17 4.68 -19.64
CA ARG A 103 9.11 4.04 -20.55
C ARG A 103 8.46 2.87 -21.27
N LEU A 104 8.70 2.77 -22.58
CA LEU A 104 8.36 1.63 -23.42
C LEU A 104 9.63 0.85 -23.73
N HIS A 105 9.67 -0.42 -23.36
CA HIS A 105 10.77 -1.33 -23.64
C HIS A 105 10.60 -2.01 -25.00
N PRO A 106 11.69 -2.51 -25.62
CA PRO A 106 11.63 -3.16 -26.93
C PRO A 106 10.73 -4.39 -27.01
N ASP A 107 10.49 -5.07 -25.88
CA ASP A 107 9.60 -6.23 -25.76
C ASP A 107 8.11 -5.85 -25.61
N GLY A 108 7.79 -4.56 -25.58
CA GLY A 108 6.44 -4.04 -25.36
C GLY A 108 6.06 -3.86 -23.89
N THR A 109 6.97 -4.15 -22.95
CA THR A 109 6.76 -3.86 -21.52
C THR A 109 6.73 -2.34 -21.32
N VAL A 110 5.78 -1.85 -20.51
CA VAL A 110 5.74 -0.43 -20.11
C VAL A 110 6.11 -0.32 -18.64
N THR A 111 7.11 0.49 -18.31
CA THR A 111 7.49 0.78 -16.92
C THR A 111 7.37 2.27 -16.62
N GLY A 112 7.44 2.60 -15.34
CA GLY A 112 7.46 3.98 -14.92
C GLY A 112 7.48 4.13 -13.41
N SER A 113 7.36 5.38 -12.98
CA SER A 113 7.38 5.74 -11.57
C SER A 113 6.49 6.93 -11.29
N ARG A 114 6.16 7.10 -10.00
CA ARG A 114 5.55 8.31 -9.48
C ARG A 114 6.07 8.59 -8.07
N SER A 115 6.54 9.81 -7.84
CA SER A 115 6.71 10.39 -6.51
C SER A 115 5.53 11.31 -6.18
N THR A 116 5.01 11.20 -4.96
CA THR A 116 3.91 12.01 -4.46
C THR A 116 4.22 12.67 -3.12
N ARG A 117 3.63 13.86 -2.91
CA ARG A 117 3.52 14.47 -1.58
C ARG A 117 2.11 14.17 -1.05
N GLY A 118 1.97 13.16 -0.21
CA GLY A 118 0.69 12.73 0.34
C GLY A 118 0.70 12.73 1.86
N TRP A 119 -0.07 11.81 2.43
CA TRP A 119 -0.05 11.52 3.86
C TRP A 119 1.32 10.99 4.28
N ALA A 120 1.89 10.08 3.49
CA ALA A 120 3.31 9.79 3.51
C ALA A 120 4.07 10.84 2.67
N PRO A 121 5.01 11.60 3.24
CA PRO A 121 5.79 12.58 2.48
C PRO A 121 6.76 11.88 1.51
N ASP A 122 6.96 12.43 0.30
CA ASP A 122 7.82 11.87 -0.77
C ASP A 122 7.70 10.34 -0.92
N ARG A 123 6.48 9.87 -1.18
CA ARG A 123 6.20 8.45 -1.41
C ARG A 123 6.50 8.13 -2.87
N GLN A 124 7.41 7.20 -3.08
CA GLN A 124 7.88 6.76 -4.40
C GLN A 124 7.38 5.35 -4.70
N LEU A 125 6.75 5.19 -5.86
CA LEU A 125 6.28 3.90 -6.33
C LEU A 125 6.65 3.72 -7.81
N PHE A 126 7.04 2.51 -8.16
CA PHE A 126 7.38 2.08 -9.51
C PHE A 126 6.40 1.03 -9.99
N PHE A 127 6.25 0.90 -11.31
CA PHE A 127 5.42 -0.12 -11.91
C PHE A 127 6.05 -0.73 -13.16
N ALA A 128 5.58 -1.94 -13.49
CA ALA A 128 5.80 -2.60 -14.76
C ALA A 128 4.48 -3.18 -15.26
N MET A 129 4.19 -3.05 -16.57
CA MET A 129 3.00 -3.57 -17.23
C MET A 129 3.39 -4.43 -18.44
N ARG A 130 2.77 -5.61 -18.54
CA ARG A 130 2.84 -6.50 -19.72
C ARG A 130 1.45 -6.84 -20.23
N PHE A 131 1.33 -7.02 -21.53
CA PHE A 131 0.05 -7.14 -22.23
C PHE A 131 -0.05 -8.48 -22.97
N SER A 132 -1.25 -9.07 -23.04
CA SER A 132 -1.49 -10.32 -23.77
C SER A 132 -1.68 -10.14 -25.29
N ALA A 133 -1.56 -8.91 -25.79
CA ALA A 133 -1.62 -8.53 -27.19
C ALA A 133 -0.49 -7.52 -27.49
N PRO A 134 0.09 -7.52 -28.69
CA PRO A 134 1.15 -6.60 -29.04
C PRO A 134 0.66 -5.16 -29.05
N LEU A 135 1.44 -4.26 -28.46
CA LEU A 135 1.24 -2.82 -28.58
C LEU A 135 1.48 -2.41 -30.04
N ARG A 136 0.50 -1.73 -30.64
CA ARG A 136 0.54 -1.31 -32.06
C ARG A 136 1.03 0.12 -32.21
N ASP A 137 0.62 0.98 -31.29
CA ASP A 137 0.97 2.40 -31.25
C ASP A 137 0.84 2.90 -29.80
N HIS A 138 1.44 4.06 -29.52
CA HIS A 138 1.36 4.70 -28.21
C HIS A 138 1.61 6.21 -28.29
N ALA A 139 1.14 6.91 -27.27
CA ALA A 139 1.48 8.31 -27.05
C ALA A 139 1.73 8.55 -25.56
N PHE A 140 2.92 9.03 -25.20
CA PHE A 140 3.21 9.54 -23.87
C PHE A 140 3.04 11.05 -23.89
N VAL A 141 1.99 11.57 -23.26
CA VAL A 141 1.61 12.98 -23.32
C VAL A 141 1.94 13.67 -21.99
N SER A 142 2.59 14.83 -22.06
CA SER A 142 2.72 15.72 -20.90
C SER A 142 1.73 16.86 -21.01
N THR A 143 0.87 17.01 -20.00
CA THR A 143 -0.06 18.14 -19.88
C THR A 143 0.45 19.19 -18.89
N GLU A 144 1.76 19.18 -18.61
CA GLU A 144 2.40 20.13 -17.70
C GLU A 144 2.43 21.53 -18.33
N LYS A 145 2.00 22.53 -17.56
CA LYS A 145 1.97 23.92 -17.97
C LYS A 145 3.14 24.69 -17.38
N ASP A 146 3.47 25.82 -17.98
CA ASP A 146 4.41 26.81 -17.41
C ASP A 146 5.83 26.29 -17.12
N VAL A 147 6.29 25.27 -17.88
CA VAL A 147 7.65 24.75 -17.78
C VAL A 147 8.65 25.80 -18.30
N ALA A 148 9.37 26.48 -17.40
CA ALA A 148 10.30 27.55 -17.75
C ALA A 148 11.51 27.06 -18.55
N TYR A 149 12.10 25.92 -18.16
CA TYR A 149 13.26 25.34 -18.83
C TYR A 149 12.83 24.41 -19.97
N LYS A 150 13.13 24.77 -21.22
CA LYS A 150 12.74 23.99 -22.41
C LYS A 150 13.81 23.01 -22.91
N GLY A 151 15.00 23.05 -22.31
CA GLY A 151 16.13 22.20 -22.70
C GLY A 151 16.57 22.37 -24.16
N PHE A 152 17.45 21.46 -24.59
CA PHE A 152 17.89 21.36 -25.97
C PHE A 152 16.94 20.48 -26.81
N GLN A 153 17.11 20.52 -28.12
CA GLN A 153 16.34 19.71 -29.06
C GLN A 153 16.80 18.24 -28.99
N ALA A 154 15.99 17.37 -28.38
CA ALA A 154 16.20 15.92 -28.42
C ALA A 154 15.53 15.30 -29.67
N PRO A 155 16.00 14.12 -30.14
CA PRO A 155 15.28 13.35 -31.14
C PRO A 155 13.83 13.11 -30.73
N GLY A 156 12.89 13.25 -31.66
CA GLY A 156 11.46 13.06 -31.40
C GLY A 156 10.76 14.23 -30.68
N ARG A 157 11.40 15.41 -30.54
CA ARG A 157 10.72 16.60 -29.99
C ARG A 157 9.44 16.92 -30.77
N GLY A 158 8.35 17.17 -30.04
CA GLY A 158 7.04 17.46 -30.61
C GLY A 158 6.23 16.22 -30.99
N SER A 159 6.83 15.02 -30.91
CA SER A 159 6.11 13.75 -31.00
C SER A 159 5.75 13.25 -29.60
N ASP A 160 4.59 12.61 -29.46
CA ASP A 160 4.22 11.85 -28.27
C ASP A 160 4.56 10.35 -28.40
N ALA A 161 4.91 9.89 -29.60
CA ALA A 161 5.38 8.53 -29.88
C ALA A 161 6.88 8.39 -29.56
N VAL A 162 7.21 8.58 -28.27
CA VAL A 162 8.59 8.51 -27.75
C VAL A 162 8.76 7.28 -26.87
N ALA A 163 9.98 6.73 -26.81
CA ALA A 163 10.26 5.58 -25.95
C ALA A 163 10.24 5.91 -24.46
N GLU A 164 10.48 7.18 -24.08
CA GLU A 164 10.41 7.63 -22.71
C GLU A 164 9.86 9.05 -22.56
N ARG A 165 9.22 9.31 -21.42
CA ARG A 165 8.83 10.66 -21.02
C ARG A 165 8.84 10.81 -19.51
N GLN A 166 9.23 11.99 -19.05
CA GLN A 166 9.24 12.36 -17.63
C GLN A 166 8.56 13.71 -17.42
N GLY A 167 8.00 13.93 -16.23
CA GLY A 167 7.37 15.19 -15.86
C GLY A 167 6.35 15.04 -14.76
N ARG A 168 5.64 16.12 -14.45
CA ARG A 168 4.67 16.16 -13.33
C ARG A 168 3.26 15.79 -13.72
N ALA A 169 2.94 15.83 -15.01
CA ALA A 169 1.59 15.66 -15.51
C ALA A 169 1.51 14.72 -16.72
N LEU A 170 1.88 13.45 -16.53
CA LEU A 170 1.93 12.47 -17.62
C LEU A 170 0.66 11.63 -17.74
N VAL A 171 0.22 11.43 -18.99
CA VAL A 171 -0.83 10.47 -19.36
C VAL A 171 -0.38 9.70 -20.60
N ALA A 172 -0.59 8.39 -20.62
CA ALA A 172 -0.26 7.54 -21.76
C ALA A 172 -1.52 7.06 -22.48
N ARG A 173 -1.46 7.01 -23.81
CA ARG A 173 -2.35 6.20 -24.66
C ARG A 173 -1.58 4.97 -25.13
N LEU A 174 -2.17 3.80 -24.98
CA LEU A 174 -1.63 2.52 -25.44
C LEU A 174 -2.65 1.86 -26.39
N ASP A 175 -2.26 1.60 -27.63
CA ASP A 175 -3.16 1.18 -28.70
C ASP A 175 -2.91 -0.28 -29.09
N PHE A 176 -3.96 -1.11 -29.09
CA PHE A 176 -3.87 -2.55 -29.39
C PHE A 176 -4.60 -2.95 -30.69
N GLY A 177 -5.25 -1.98 -31.35
CA GLY A 177 -6.07 -2.23 -32.53
C GLY A 177 -7.34 -3.02 -32.20
N ARG A 178 -7.91 -3.73 -33.17
CA ARG A 178 -9.11 -4.55 -32.96
C ARG A 178 -8.70 -5.91 -32.42
N LEU A 179 -9.35 -6.34 -31.34
CA LEU A 179 -9.05 -7.60 -30.66
C LEU A 179 -10.24 -8.56 -30.77
N ASP A 180 -9.94 -9.84 -31.03
CA ASP A 180 -10.95 -10.92 -31.08
C ASP A 180 -11.05 -11.69 -29.75
N ARG A 181 -10.21 -11.33 -28.78
CA ARG A 181 -10.11 -11.93 -27.44
C ARG A 181 -9.87 -10.82 -26.40
N PRO A 182 -10.25 -11.02 -25.13
CA PRO A 182 -9.97 -10.06 -24.08
C PRO A 182 -8.48 -9.72 -23.98
N LEU A 183 -8.18 -8.47 -23.65
CA LEU A 183 -6.84 -8.01 -23.32
C LEU A 183 -6.57 -8.29 -21.85
N GLU A 184 -5.55 -9.09 -21.55
CA GLU A 184 -5.01 -9.19 -20.20
C GLU A 184 -3.84 -8.23 -20.03
N VAL A 185 -3.83 -7.55 -18.88
CA VAL A 185 -2.78 -6.63 -18.46
C VAL A 185 -2.26 -7.11 -17.12
N ARG A 186 -0.99 -7.49 -17.05
CA ARG A 186 -0.31 -7.83 -15.80
C ARG A 186 0.47 -6.60 -15.36
N VAL A 187 0.20 -6.13 -14.14
CA VAL A 187 0.82 -4.95 -13.54
C VAL A 187 1.49 -5.36 -12.24
N ALA A 188 2.76 -5.02 -12.05
CA ALA A 188 3.39 -5.11 -10.72
C ALA A 188 3.74 -3.72 -10.22
N ILE A 189 3.84 -3.61 -8.89
CA ILE A 189 4.37 -2.43 -8.22
C ILE A 189 5.64 -2.78 -7.45
N SER A 190 6.50 -1.80 -7.26
CA SER A 190 7.67 -1.87 -6.37
C SER A 190 7.83 -0.54 -5.66
N SER A 191 8.15 -0.59 -4.36
CA SER A 191 8.55 0.59 -3.62
C SER A 191 10.02 0.95 -3.84
N VAL A 192 10.78 0.22 -4.65
CA VAL A 192 12.25 0.32 -4.74
C VAL A 192 12.71 0.87 -6.07
N ASP A 193 12.38 0.19 -7.18
CA ASP A 193 12.76 0.60 -8.54
C ASP A 193 11.94 -0.15 -9.62
N GLU A 194 12.10 0.26 -10.89
CA GLU A 194 11.43 -0.41 -12.03
C GLU A 194 11.93 -1.84 -12.26
N ALA A 195 13.20 -2.12 -11.92
CA ALA A 195 13.75 -3.48 -12.02
C ALA A 195 13.07 -4.43 -11.01
N GLY A 196 12.81 -3.96 -9.80
CA GLY A 196 12.03 -4.67 -8.79
C GLY A 196 10.59 -4.89 -9.23
N ALA A 197 9.95 -3.90 -9.87
CA ALA A 197 8.62 -4.10 -10.44
C ALA A 197 8.60 -5.16 -11.54
N ILE A 198 9.62 -5.20 -12.42
CA ILE A 198 9.76 -6.27 -13.43
C ILE A 198 9.97 -7.63 -12.74
N ALA A 199 10.87 -7.71 -11.76
CA ALA A 199 11.11 -8.95 -11.02
C ALA A 199 9.86 -9.46 -10.27
N ASN A 200 9.04 -8.54 -9.73
CA ASN A 200 7.76 -8.88 -9.11
C ASN A 200 6.76 -9.48 -10.13
N LEU A 201 6.73 -8.98 -11.38
CA LEU A 201 5.95 -9.62 -12.46
C LEU A 201 6.43 -11.03 -12.76
N ASP A 202 7.74 -11.24 -12.76
CA ASP A 202 8.36 -12.54 -13.10
C ASP A 202 8.18 -13.57 -11.98
N ALA A 203 8.13 -13.13 -10.72
CA ALA A 203 7.96 -13.99 -9.55
C ALA A 203 6.57 -14.62 -9.41
N GLU A 204 5.52 -14.03 -10.02
CA GLU A 204 4.13 -14.49 -9.92
C GLU A 204 3.53 -14.79 -11.30
N PRO A 205 4.02 -15.82 -12.02
CA PRO A 205 3.61 -16.10 -13.41
C PRO A 205 2.16 -16.58 -13.51
N GLY A 206 1.60 -16.49 -14.71
CA GLY A 206 0.23 -16.95 -15.03
C GLY A 206 -0.64 -15.85 -15.62
N GLY A 207 -1.69 -16.27 -16.33
CA GLY A 207 -2.76 -15.39 -16.83
C GLY A 207 -3.85 -15.16 -15.79
N PHE A 208 -4.89 -14.41 -16.18
CA PHE A 208 -5.96 -13.97 -15.28
C PHE A 208 -6.59 -15.12 -14.46
N ASP A 209 -7.01 -16.20 -15.12
CA ASP A 209 -7.74 -17.28 -14.44
C ASP A 209 -6.87 -18.07 -13.46
N ALA A 210 -5.58 -18.25 -13.78
CA ALA A 210 -4.63 -18.92 -12.91
C ALA A 210 -4.38 -18.11 -11.63
N VAL A 211 -4.15 -16.79 -11.77
CA VAL A 211 -3.99 -15.90 -10.63
C VAL A 211 -5.28 -15.83 -9.81
N ALA A 212 -6.45 -15.67 -10.45
CA ALA A 212 -7.74 -15.65 -9.76
C ALA A 212 -8.02 -16.95 -8.97
N ALA A 213 -7.66 -18.11 -9.51
CA ALA A 213 -7.81 -19.39 -8.81
C ALA A 213 -6.90 -19.48 -7.58
N THR A 214 -5.61 -19.11 -7.72
CA THR A 214 -4.65 -19.09 -6.61
C THR A 214 -5.10 -18.13 -5.50
N THR A 215 -5.52 -16.91 -5.87
CA THR A 215 -5.98 -15.90 -4.91
C THR A 215 -7.25 -16.33 -4.20
N ARG A 216 -8.19 -16.96 -4.93
CA ARG A 216 -9.40 -17.53 -4.33
C ARG A 216 -9.07 -18.62 -3.32
N ALA A 217 -8.17 -19.55 -3.67
CA ALA A 217 -7.76 -20.62 -2.77
C ALA A 217 -7.10 -20.06 -1.50
N ALA A 218 -6.26 -19.02 -1.63
CA ALA A 218 -5.66 -18.33 -0.49
C ALA A 218 -6.73 -17.70 0.43
N TRP A 219 -7.75 -17.06 -0.15
CA TRP A 219 -8.87 -16.51 0.63
C TRP A 219 -9.73 -17.60 1.29
N GLU A 220 -10.01 -18.70 0.60
CA GLU A 220 -10.74 -19.84 1.17
C GLU A 220 -9.97 -20.42 2.38
N GLN A 221 -8.64 -20.56 2.27
CA GLN A 221 -7.80 -20.99 3.38
C GLN A 221 -7.78 -19.98 4.54
N ALA A 222 -7.65 -18.68 4.24
CA ALA A 222 -7.58 -17.64 5.27
C ALA A 222 -8.91 -17.48 6.03
N LEU A 223 -10.03 -17.48 5.32
CA LEU A 223 -11.36 -17.36 5.91
C LEU A 223 -11.80 -18.67 6.58
N GLY A 224 -11.36 -19.83 6.06
CA GLY A 224 -11.61 -21.15 6.63
C GLY A 224 -10.94 -21.42 7.98
N ARG A 225 -10.17 -20.46 8.51
CA ARG A 225 -9.60 -20.51 9.87
C ARG A 225 -10.65 -20.47 10.96
N LEU A 226 -11.83 -19.92 10.68
CA LEU A 226 -12.97 -19.90 11.58
C LEU A 226 -14.15 -20.67 10.97
N ASP A 227 -14.69 -21.62 11.74
CA ASP A 227 -15.96 -22.27 11.43
C ASP A 227 -17.08 -21.60 12.26
N VAL A 228 -18.08 -21.04 11.58
CA VAL A 228 -19.11 -20.19 12.21
C VAL A 228 -20.50 -20.77 11.95
N ALA A 229 -21.04 -21.47 12.95
CA ALA A 229 -22.41 -21.98 12.95
C ALA A 229 -23.42 -20.85 13.26
N ALA A 230 -23.99 -20.27 12.20
CA ALA A 230 -24.93 -19.15 12.29
C ALA A 230 -25.88 -19.11 11.07
N PRO A 231 -27.03 -18.39 11.12
CA PRO A 231 -27.83 -18.11 9.93
C PRO A 231 -27.04 -17.36 8.85
N ALA A 232 -27.43 -17.52 7.59
CA ALA A 232 -26.68 -16.99 6.44
C ALA A 232 -26.38 -15.47 6.50
N PRO A 233 -27.30 -14.59 6.93
CA PRO A 233 -27.00 -13.16 7.08
C PRO A 233 -25.87 -12.89 8.07
N MET A 234 -25.88 -13.57 9.22
CA MET A 234 -24.86 -13.40 10.26
C MET A 234 -23.51 -13.96 9.81
N ARG A 235 -23.48 -15.13 9.16
CA ARG A 235 -22.24 -15.68 8.56
C ARG A 235 -21.64 -14.70 7.56
N ARG A 236 -22.46 -14.06 6.71
CA ARG A 236 -21.98 -13.06 5.75
C ARG A 236 -21.31 -11.90 6.48
N THR A 237 -21.96 -11.32 7.49
CA THR A 237 -21.37 -10.22 8.29
C THR A 237 -20.03 -10.63 8.90
N VAL A 238 -19.96 -11.82 9.52
CA VAL A 238 -18.74 -12.30 10.18
C VAL A 238 -17.61 -12.53 9.17
N TYR A 239 -17.85 -13.25 8.07
CA TYR A 239 -16.80 -13.51 7.08
C TYR A 239 -16.38 -12.25 6.31
N THR A 240 -17.29 -11.29 6.10
CA THR A 240 -16.93 -9.97 5.55
C THR A 240 -16.06 -9.17 6.53
N ALA A 241 -16.35 -9.20 7.83
CA ALA A 241 -15.51 -8.55 8.85
C ALA A 241 -14.12 -9.20 8.94
N LEU A 242 -14.05 -10.54 8.92
CA LEU A 242 -12.78 -11.27 8.89
C LEU A 242 -12.00 -10.96 7.60
N TYR A 243 -12.66 -10.90 6.44
CA TYR A 243 -12.01 -10.49 5.19
C TYR A 243 -11.36 -9.10 5.35
N HIS A 244 -12.08 -8.12 5.90
CA HIS A 244 -11.54 -6.77 6.11
C HIS A 244 -10.36 -6.73 7.08
N SER A 245 -10.38 -7.53 8.16
CA SER A 245 -9.29 -7.58 9.15
C SER A 245 -8.02 -8.29 8.66
N LEU A 246 -8.03 -8.83 7.44
CA LEU A 246 -6.89 -9.56 6.84
C LEU A 246 -6.29 -8.82 5.63
N LEU A 247 -6.78 -7.62 5.30
CA LEU A 247 -6.25 -6.81 4.20
C LEU A 247 -4.93 -6.12 4.56
N ALA A 248 -4.71 -5.84 5.84
CA ALA A 248 -3.52 -5.21 6.38
C ALA A 248 -3.03 -5.97 7.63
N PRO A 249 -1.77 -5.81 8.06
CA PRO A 249 -0.66 -5.17 7.33
C PRO A 249 -0.26 -5.96 6.06
N SER A 250 -0.20 -5.25 4.94
CA SER A 250 0.16 -5.81 3.62
C SER A 250 1.66 -6.09 3.47
N VAL A 251 2.01 -6.87 2.46
CA VAL A 251 3.42 -7.01 2.04
C VAL A 251 3.87 -5.70 1.39
N ALA A 252 4.98 -5.14 1.87
CA ALA A 252 5.50 -3.83 1.44
C ALA A 252 6.93 -3.87 0.90
N GLY A 253 7.48 -5.07 0.66
CA GLY A 253 8.76 -5.29 0.00
C GLY A 253 8.62 -6.10 -1.28
N ASP A 254 9.64 -6.04 -2.14
CA ASP A 254 9.75 -6.78 -3.39
C ASP A 254 10.00 -8.28 -3.15
N ALA A 255 9.89 -9.08 -4.21
CA ALA A 255 10.08 -10.53 -4.16
C ALA A 255 11.52 -10.93 -3.80
N ASP A 256 12.51 -10.05 -4.04
CA ASP A 256 13.92 -10.25 -3.70
C ASP A 256 14.28 -9.83 -2.26
N GLY A 257 13.27 -9.39 -1.50
CA GLY A 257 13.39 -8.92 -0.12
C GLY A 257 13.73 -7.43 0.02
N ARG A 258 13.98 -6.69 -1.07
CA ARG A 258 14.24 -5.24 -0.97
C ARG A 258 12.97 -4.48 -0.61
N TYR A 259 13.10 -3.43 0.20
CA TYR A 259 11.99 -2.55 0.56
C TYR A 259 12.48 -1.13 0.80
N ARG A 260 11.56 -0.16 0.82
CA ARG A 260 11.86 1.24 1.17
C ARG A 260 11.51 1.50 2.63
N GLY A 261 12.49 1.97 3.40
CA GLY A 261 12.34 2.27 4.82
C GLY A 261 11.82 3.68 5.11
N PRO A 262 11.63 4.04 6.39
CA PRO A 262 11.14 5.35 6.81
C PRO A 262 12.11 6.50 6.52
N ASP A 263 13.40 6.21 6.41
CA ASP A 263 14.46 7.09 5.90
C ASP A 263 14.43 7.30 4.38
N ASN A 264 13.50 6.66 3.68
CA ASN A 264 13.40 6.63 2.22
C ASN A 264 14.57 5.91 1.51
N ALA A 265 15.44 5.23 2.27
CA ALA A 265 16.51 4.41 1.72
C ALA A 265 16.00 3.01 1.36
N VAL A 266 16.78 2.29 0.55
CA VAL A 266 16.50 0.90 0.18
C VAL A 266 17.19 0.00 1.19
N HIS A 267 16.40 -0.86 1.81
CA HIS A 267 16.81 -1.86 2.79
C HIS A 267 16.47 -3.27 2.28
N ARG A 268 16.89 -4.29 3.01
CA ARG A 268 16.61 -5.68 2.65
C ARG A 268 16.13 -6.49 3.84
N ALA A 269 15.01 -7.20 3.65
CA ALA A 269 14.47 -8.12 4.62
C ALA A 269 15.11 -9.50 4.43
N GLU A 270 15.80 -9.98 5.47
CA GLU A 270 16.47 -11.28 5.45
C GLU A 270 15.78 -12.25 6.41
N GLY A 271 15.20 -13.33 5.88
CA GLY A 271 14.49 -14.33 6.67
C GLY A 271 13.12 -13.89 7.20
N TYR A 272 12.55 -12.81 6.66
CA TYR A 272 11.19 -12.36 6.94
C TYR A 272 10.62 -11.57 5.75
N THR A 273 9.31 -11.36 5.72
CA THR A 273 8.66 -10.48 4.75
C THR A 273 8.43 -9.11 5.37
N PHE A 274 8.98 -8.05 4.77
CA PHE A 274 8.70 -6.69 5.22
C PHE A 274 7.23 -6.33 4.99
N ARG A 275 6.56 -5.86 6.05
CA ARG A 275 5.14 -5.49 6.05
C ARG A 275 4.97 -4.02 6.40
N SER A 276 3.89 -3.48 5.85
CA SER A 276 3.28 -2.16 6.10
C SER A 276 1.87 -2.29 5.51
N THR A 277 0.81 -1.60 5.84
CA THR A 277 0.55 -0.37 6.58
C THR A 277 0.21 -0.67 8.03
N PHE A 278 0.78 0.08 8.98
CA PHE A 278 0.58 -0.10 10.40
C PHE A 278 -0.28 1.04 10.97
N SER A 279 -1.59 0.78 11.16
CA SER A 279 -2.53 1.73 11.79
C SER A 279 -2.62 1.52 13.30
N LEU A 280 -1.46 1.62 13.96
CA LEU A 280 -1.24 0.98 15.26
C LEU A 280 -2.19 1.44 16.34
N TRP A 281 -2.57 2.73 16.36
CA TRP A 281 -3.54 3.29 17.31
C TRP A 281 -4.89 2.58 17.31
N ASP A 282 -5.34 2.06 16.16
CA ASP A 282 -6.55 1.24 16.06
C ASP A 282 -6.23 -0.24 16.25
N THR A 283 -5.22 -0.73 15.54
CA THR A 283 -5.03 -2.17 15.30
C THR A 283 -4.47 -2.90 16.52
N PHE A 284 -3.79 -2.23 17.45
CA PHE A 284 -3.31 -2.86 18.68
C PHE A 284 -4.46 -3.39 19.55
N ARG A 285 -5.64 -2.79 19.44
CA ARG A 285 -6.80 -3.03 20.32
C ARG A 285 -7.48 -4.38 20.06
N ALA A 286 -7.54 -4.80 18.79
CA ALA A 286 -8.27 -6.01 18.41
C ALA A 286 -7.69 -6.73 17.19
N GLU A 287 -7.22 -6.01 16.17
CA GLU A 287 -6.72 -6.63 14.94
C GLU A 287 -5.43 -7.41 15.20
N HIS A 288 -4.38 -6.81 15.79
CA HIS A 288 -3.15 -7.53 16.11
C HIS A 288 -3.39 -8.71 17.06
N PRO A 289 -4.17 -8.59 18.16
CA PRO A 289 -4.60 -9.74 18.95
C PRO A 289 -5.32 -10.82 18.13
N LEU A 290 -6.24 -10.44 17.23
CA LEU A 290 -6.94 -11.39 16.34
C LEU A 290 -5.96 -12.11 15.41
N LEU A 291 -5.01 -11.40 14.80
CA LEU A 291 -4.01 -11.97 13.91
C LEU A 291 -3.17 -13.06 14.61
N THR A 292 -2.87 -12.91 15.91
CA THR A 292 -2.18 -13.96 16.69
C THR A 292 -2.96 -15.28 16.79
N LEU A 293 -4.27 -15.26 16.53
CA LEU A 293 -5.16 -16.42 16.60
C LEU A 293 -5.47 -17.00 15.23
N VAL A 294 -5.70 -16.15 14.23
CA VAL A 294 -6.25 -16.56 12.92
C VAL A 294 -5.23 -16.63 11.80
N GLN A 295 -4.04 -16.03 11.97
CA GLN A 295 -2.95 -16.12 11.01
C GLN A 295 -1.85 -17.09 11.47
N PRO A 296 -1.03 -17.63 10.56
CA PRO A 296 0.19 -18.33 10.93
C PRO A 296 1.07 -17.45 11.84
N PRO A 297 1.75 -18.01 12.86
CA PRO A 297 2.63 -17.23 13.75
C PRO A 297 3.69 -16.42 13.01
N SER A 298 4.16 -16.90 11.84
CA SER A 298 5.11 -16.21 10.99
C SER A 298 4.62 -14.84 10.50
N THR A 299 3.31 -14.64 10.36
CA THR A 299 2.75 -13.33 10.00
C THR A 299 2.98 -12.32 11.11
N THR A 300 2.78 -12.70 12.37
CA THR A 300 3.08 -11.84 13.52
C THR A 300 4.60 -11.65 13.66
N THR A 301 5.41 -12.68 13.42
CA THR A 301 6.88 -12.56 13.35
C THR A 301 7.32 -11.53 12.30
N ASP A 302 6.77 -11.59 11.08
CA ASP A 302 7.04 -10.62 10.02
C ASP A 302 6.68 -9.20 10.45
N ILE A 303 5.53 -9.01 11.11
CA ILE A 303 5.09 -7.71 11.62
C ILE A 303 6.11 -7.18 12.66
N VAL A 304 6.46 -7.97 13.67
CA VAL A 304 7.40 -7.53 14.73
C VAL A 304 8.76 -7.19 14.14
N ARG A 305 9.29 -8.02 13.24
CA ARG A 305 10.56 -7.75 12.56
C ARG A 305 10.50 -6.50 11.70
N SER A 306 9.37 -6.24 11.03
CA SER A 306 9.18 -5.01 10.25
C SER A 306 9.12 -3.76 11.12
N LEU A 307 8.50 -3.83 12.31
CA LEU A 307 8.49 -2.74 13.28
C LEU A 307 9.92 -2.43 13.78
N ILE A 308 10.67 -3.46 14.17
CA ILE A 308 12.07 -3.32 14.62
C ILE A 308 12.94 -2.73 13.50
N ALA A 309 12.86 -3.29 12.29
CA ALA A 309 13.62 -2.80 11.14
C ALA A 309 13.27 -1.34 10.78
N SER A 310 11.99 -0.97 10.91
CA SER A 310 11.55 0.41 10.72
C SER A 310 12.15 1.35 11.77
N ARG A 311 12.24 0.91 13.03
CA ARG A 311 12.89 1.68 14.11
C ARG A 311 14.39 1.86 13.85
N GLN A 312 15.08 0.81 13.40
CA GLN A 312 16.51 0.86 13.07
C GLN A 312 16.80 1.88 11.96
N ALA A 313 15.93 1.94 10.94
CA ALA A 313 16.05 2.87 9.82
C ALA A 313 15.45 4.27 10.12
N SER A 314 14.75 4.45 11.24
CA SER A 314 14.12 5.72 11.57
C SER A 314 15.16 6.78 11.93
N THR A 315 15.07 7.96 11.33
CA THR A 315 15.93 9.12 11.71
C THR A 315 15.72 9.58 13.14
N TYR A 316 14.62 9.15 13.77
CA TYR A 316 14.28 9.47 15.16
C TYR A 316 14.64 8.32 16.12
N GLY A 317 14.97 7.13 15.61
CA GLY A 317 15.32 5.96 16.41
C GLY A 317 14.17 5.41 17.26
N ILE A 318 12.91 5.66 16.87
CA ILE A 318 11.70 5.15 17.53
C ILE A 318 10.89 4.25 16.60
N LEU A 319 10.09 3.37 17.19
CA LEU A 319 9.13 2.51 16.50
C LEU A 319 8.08 3.35 15.76
N PRO A 320 7.47 2.81 14.69
CA PRO A 320 6.43 3.52 13.97
C PRO A 320 5.23 3.87 14.87
N VAL A 321 4.66 5.06 14.65
CA VAL A 321 3.38 5.50 15.25
C VAL A 321 2.26 5.14 14.28
N TRP A 322 2.35 5.65 13.04
CA TRP A 322 1.59 5.18 11.89
C TRP A 322 2.53 4.98 10.72
N GLN A 323 2.60 3.76 10.20
CA GLN A 323 3.42 3.54 9.01
C GLN A 323 2.58 3.31 7.76
N PHE A 324 2.89 4.02 6.70
CA PHE A 324 2.30 3.88 5.38
C PHE A 324 3.35 3.61 4.30
N GLN A 325 3.31 2.44 3.66
CA GLN A 325 4.31 2.03 2.67
C GLN A 325 5.76 2.29 3.14
N GLY A 326 6.07 1.89 4.38
CA GLY A 326 7.39 2.06 4.99
C GLY A 326 7.67 3.46 5.57
N ARG A 327 6.81 4.47 5.33
CA ARG A 327 7.01 5.85 5.79
C ARG A 327 6.15 6.19 7.00
N GLU A 328 6.71 6.97 7.92
CA GLU A 328 5.98 7.48 9.08
C GLU A 328 5.03 8.63 8.71
N THR A 329 3.86 8.69 9.36
CA THR A 329 2.86 9.76 9.17
C THR A 329 2.42 10.44 10.46
N TRP A 330 2.92 10.00 11.61
CA TRP A 330 2.69 10.54 12.96
C TRP A 330 1.25 10.46 13.45
N THR A 331 0.51 9.49 12.93
CA THR A 331 -0.91 9.30 13.19
C THR A 331 -1.13 8.08 14.12
N MET A 332 -1.94 8.08 15.15
CA MET A 332 -2.51 9.17 15.91
C MET A 332 -1.53 9.51 17.05
N ILE A 333 -1.92 9.26 18.29
CA ILE A 333 -1.11 9.40 19.51
C ILE A 333 -0.60 8.02 19.99
N GLY A 334 0.08 7.98 21.14
CA GLY A 334 0.62 6.74 21.68
C GLY A 334 1.91 6.27 20.99
N TYR A 335 2.47 5.16 21.45
CA TYR A 335 3.56 4.45 20.78
C TYR A 335 3.20 2.96 20.65
N HIS A 336 2.01 2.73 20.10
CA HIS A 336 1.30 1.45 20.08
C HIS A 336 1.94 0.32 19.25
N ALA A 337 3.15 0.51 18.73
CA ALA A 337 3.98 -0.61 18.32
C ALA A 337 4.36 -1.51 19.52
N VAL A 338 4.53 -0.92 20.72
CA VAL A 338 4.98 -1.65 21.91
C VAL A 338 3.98 -2.71 22.41
N PRO A 339 2.64 -2.47 22.52
CA PRO A 339 1.70 -3.52 22.87
C PRO A 339 1.65 -4.66 21.83
N VAL A 340 1.86 -4.37 20.54
CA VAL A 340 1.88 -5.40 19.48
C VAL A 340 3.07 -6.34 19.66
N ILE A 341 4.25 -5.79 19.94
CA ILE A 341 5.48 -6.56 20.19
C ILE A 341 5.34 -7.36 21.50
N ALA A 342 4.88 -6.70 22.57
CA ALA A 342 4.70 -7.34 23.88
C ALA A 342 3.69 -8.50 23.80
N ASP A 343 2.54 -8.33 23.15
CA ASP A 343 1.51 -9.37 23.01
C ASP A 343 2.05 -10.60 22.28
N ALA A 344 2.79 -10.40 21.19
CA ALA A 344 3.45 -11.50 20.46
C ALA A 344 4.41 -12.29 21.36
N TYR A 345 5.32 -11.58 22.06
CA TYR A 345 6.31 -12.21 22.93
C TYR A 345 5.67 -12.91 24.14
N LEU A 346 4.69 -12.28 24.78
CA LEU A 346 3.98 -12.84 25.92
C LEU A 346 3.20 -14.11 25.55
N LYS A 347 2.62 -14.17 24.35
CA LYS A 347 1.97 -15.37 23.80
C LYS A 347 2.93 -16.44 23.27
N GLY A 348 4.24 -16.17 23.26
CA GLY A 348 5.27 -17.12 22.82
C GLY A 348 5.47 -17.17 21.30
N ILE A 349 4.99 -16.17 20.57
CA ILE A 349 5.32 -16.01 19.15
C ILE A 349 6.71 -15.38 19.07
N GLY A 350 7.67 -16.14 18.53
CA GLY A 350 9.07 -15.74 18.41
C GLY A 350 9.52 -15.45 16.98
N GLY A 351 10.78 -15.77 16.68
CA GLY A 351 11.40 -15.52 15.36
C GLY A 351 12.02 -14.13 15.20
N PHE A 352 12.14 -13.39 16.31
CA PHE A 352 12.83 -12.11 16.44
C PHE A 352 13.65 -12.10 17.73
N ASP A 353 14.66 -11.22 17.82
CA ASP A 353 15.45 -11.04 19.05
C ASP A 353 14.61 -10.28 20.09
N ALA A 354 14.35 -10.93 21.23
CA ALA A 354 13.50 -10.37 22.28
C ALA A 354 14.16 -9.22 23.06
N ASN A 355 15.49 -9.23 23.21
CA ASN A 355 16.20 -8.12 23.84
C ASN A 355 16.21 -6.90 22.93
N GLU A 356 16.51 -7.11 21.65
CA GLU A 356 16.44 -6.04 20.65
C GLU A 356 15.04 -5.43 20.56
N ALA A 357 14.01 -6.27 20.58
CA ALA A 357 12.62 -5.84 20.59
C ALA A 357 12.30 -4.98 21.82
N LEU A 358 12.72 -5.42 23.02
CA LEU A 358 12.54 -4.64 24.25
C LEU A 358 13.30 -3.31 24.21
N ASP A 359 14.53 -3.31 23.72
CA ASP A 359 15.34 -2.09 23.59
C ASP A 359 14.70 -1.10 22.60
N ALA A 360 14.10 -1.57 21.51
CA ALA A 360 13.32 -0.74 20.58
C ALA A 360 12.06 -0.14 21.23
N MET A 361 11.38 -0.91 22.08
CA MET A 361 10.22 -0.44 22.86
C MET A 361 10.63 0.65 23.84
N VAL A 362 11.70 0.43 24.63
CA VAL A 362 12.22 1.40 25.60
C VAL A 362 12.69 2.67 24.89
N ALA A 363 13.42 2.56 23.77
CA ALA A 363 13.85 3.72 23.00
C ALA A 363 12.68 4.61 22.56
N SER A 364 11.53 4.01 22.23
CA SER A 364 10.32 4.74 21.84
C SER A 364 9.66 5.41 23.03
N ALA A 365 9.52 4.70 24.15
CA ALA A 365 8.89 5.19 25.38
C ALA A 365 9.72 6.23 26.17
N THR A 366 10.97 6.47 25.75
CA THR A 366 11.92 7.39 26.40
C THR A 366 12.37 8.54 25.48
N TYR A 367 11.82 8.62 24.26
CA TYR A 367 12.15 9.69 23.33
C TYR A 367 11.43 11.00 23.70
N ALA A 368 12.05 11.75 24.62
CA ALA A 368 11.49 12.97 25.21
C ALA A 368 10.88 14.00 24.22
N PRO A 369 11.42 14.21 23.00
CA PRO A 369 10.84 15.16 22.05
C PRO A 369 9.45 14.81 21.50
N TYR A 370 9.00 13.55 21.63
CA TYR A 370 7.75 13.11 21.01
C TYR A 370 6.53 13.27 21.93
N GLY A 371 5.50 13.96 21.45
CA GLY A 371 4.15 13.92 22.02
C GLY A 371 4.02 14.28 23.50
N GLY A 372 4.93 15.10 24.04
CA GLY A 372 4.93 15.44 25.47
C GLY A 372 5.54 14.37 26.39
N LEU A 373 6.17 13.32 25.85
CA LEU A 373 6.84 12.26 26.62
C LEU A 373 7.84 12.82 27.64
N GLY A 374 8.59 13.87 27.28
CA GLY A 374 9.55 14.49 28.18
C GLY A 374 8.92 15.10 29.44
N ASP A 375 7.69 15.63 29.35
CA ASP A 375 6.94 16.11 30.52
C ASP A 375 6.25 14.95 31.25
N TYR A 376 5.68 13.98 30.52
CA TYR A 376 5.10 12.76 31.09
C TYR A 376 6.09 12.00 31.98
N MET A 377 7.30 11.75 31.50
CA MET A 377 8.36 11.09 32.28
C MET A 377 8.75 11.84 33.55
N LYS A 378 8.62 13.18 33.57
CA LYS A 378 9.01 14.01 34.72
C LYS A 378 7.88 14.21 35.73
N ARG A 379 6.63 14.08 35.28
CA ARG A 379 5.43 14.51 36.02
C ARG A 379 4.43 13.39 36.29
N GLY A 380 4.53 12.27 35.60
CA GLY A 380 3.51 11.22 35.55
C GLY A 380 2.32 11.55 34.64
N TYR A 381 2.30 12.72 33.98
CA TYR A 381 1.23 13.12 33.06
C TYR A 381 1.71 14.10 32.00
N VAL A 382 1.03 14.11 30.85
CA VAL A 382 1.22 15.11 29.80
C VAL A 382 0.42 16.37 30.18
N PRO A 383 1.03 17.56 30.25
CA PRO A 383 0.33 18.80 30.63
C PRO A 383 -0.39 19.44 29.43
N ILE A 384 -1.70 19.71 29.58
CA ILE A 384 -2.58 20.22 28.51
C ILE A 384 -2.21 21.62 28.00
N ASP A 385 -1.55 22.43 28.84
CA ASP A 385 -1.04 23.76 28.48
C ASP A 385 0.21 23.72 27.59
N ARG A 386 0.79 22.53 27.36
CA ARG A 386 1.99 22.34 26.51
C ARG A 386 1.77 21.43 25.32
N GLU A 387 0.88 20.44 25.45
CA GLU A 387 0.67 19.42 24.44
C GLU A 387 -0.84 19.13 24.28
N PRO A 388 -1.38 19.17 23.04
CA PRO A 388 -2.78 18.84 22.80
C PRO A 388 -3.06 17.36 23.10
N GLU A 389 -4.33 17.04 23.39
CA GLU A 389 -4.78 15.66 23.65
C GLU A 389 -4.11 15.01 24.88
N ALA A 390 -3.56 15.84 25.77
CA ALA A 390 -2.77 15.47 26.95
C ALA A 390 -3.39 14.35 27.81
N ALA A 391 -4.68 14.42 28.12
CA ALA A 391 -5.35 13.40 28.93
C ALA A 391 -5.34 12.03 28.23
N SER A 392 -5.67 11.99 26.93
CA SER A 392 -5.64 10.76 26.13
C SER A 392 -4.22 10.21 26.03
N LYS A 393 -3.24 11.07 25.72
CA LYS A 393 -1.81 10.70 25.66
C LYS A 393 -1.34 10.10 26.98
N THR A 394 -1.66 10.72 28.11
CA THR A 394 -1.27 10.22 29.44
C THR A 394 -1.78 8.81 29.70
N VAL A 395 -3.06 8.55 29.44
CA VAL A 395 -3.67 7.23 29.67
C VAL A 395 -3.09 6.18 28.71
N GLU A 396 -2.91 6.54 27.44
CA GLU A 396 -2.37 5.62 26.43
C GLU A 396 -0.87 5.33 26.65
N TYR A 397 -0.08 6.31 27.08
CA TYR A 397 1.32 6.11 27.47
C TYR A 397 1.45 5.19 28.69
N ALA A 398 0.59 5.36 29.70
CA ALA A 398 0.58 4.47 30.86
C ALA A 398 0.26 3.01 30.48
N TYR A 399 -0.68 2.81 29.56
CA TYR A 399 -0.97 1.48 29.01
C TYR A 399 0.22 0.91 28.23
N ASP A 400 0.82 1.71 27.35
CA ASP A 400 1.97 1.29 26.55
C ASP A 400 3.15 0.91 27.47
N ASP A 401 3.46 1.73 28.49
CA ASP A 401 4.51 1.46 29.49
C ASP A 401 4.25 0.16 30.27
N TRP A 402 3.00 -0.10 30.65
CA TRP A 402 2.62 -1.35 31.30
C TRP A 402 2.96 -2.57 30.42
N THR A 403 2.72 -2.51 29.10
CA THR A 403 3.07 -3.62 28.21
C THR A 403 4.58 -3.85 28.10
N ILE A 404 5.37 -2.78 28.11
CA ILE A 404 6.83 -2.87 28.13
C ILE A 404 7.29 -3.53 29.44
N ALA A 405 6.75 -3.11 30.58
CA ALA A 405 7.05 -3.71 31.87
C ALA A 405 6.70 -5.21 31.91
N ARG A 406 5.55 -5.63 31.36
CA ARG A 406 5.16 -7.05 31.26
C ARG A 406 6.16 -7.87 30.44
N MET A 407 6.60 -7.35 29.30
CA MET A 407 7.60 -8.03 28.47
C MET A 407 8.96 -8.10 29.19
N ALA A 408 9.40 -7.00 29.80
CA ALA A 408 10.65 -6.91 30.55
C ALA A 408 10.70 -7.92 31.72
N GLU A 409 9.61 -8.07 32.48
CA GLU A 409 9.50 -9.08 33.55
C GLU A 409 9.68 -10.49 33.02
N LYS A 410 8.97 -10.85 31.93
CA LYS A 410 9.07 -12.19 31.32
C LYS A 410 10.47 -12.45 30.75
N LEU A 411 11.16 -11.41 30.26
CA LEU A 411 12.53 -11.49 29.75
C LEU A 411 13.59 -11.50 30.86
N GLY A 412 13.22 -11.20 32.11
CA GLY A 412 14.15 -11.10 33.24
C GLY A 412 14.87 -9.75 33.35
N ARG A 413 14.48 -8.74 32.56
CA ARG A 413 15.00 -7.36 32.58
C ARG A 413 14.31 -6.53 33.66
N ARG A 414 14.52 -6.93 34.92
CA ARG A 414 13.84 -6.35 36.09
C ARG A 414 14.15 -4.87 36.32
N ASP A 415 15.34 -4.42 35.90
CA ASP A 415 15.75 -3.02 35.89
C ASP A 415 14.79 -2.16 35.04
N VAL A 416 14.50 -2.61 33.82
CA VAL A 416 13.58 -1.93 32.90
C VAL A 416 12.15 -1.97 33.43
N ALA A 417 11.72 -3.12 33.95
CA ALA A 417 10.38 -3.28 34.51
C ALA A 417 10.14 -2.34 35.71
N ALA A 418 11.11 -2.24 36.63
CA ALA A 418 11.01 -1.39 37.81
C ALA A 418 10.98 0.10 37.43
N HIS A 419 11.88 0.54 36.53
CA HIS A 419 11.94 1.94 36.10
C HIS A 419 10.61 2.44 35.50
N LEU A 420 9.94 1.61 34.70
CA LEU A 420 8.65 1.97 34.09
C LEU A 420 7.47 1.90 35.07
N ALA A 421 7.57 1.09 36.14
CA ALA A 421 6.52 0.93 37.14
C ALA A 421 6.60 1.96 38.30
N GLU A 422 7.81 2.39 38.67
CA GLU A 422 8.04 3.25 39.85
C GLU A 422 8.05 4.75 39.52
N GLU A 423 8.54 5.18 38.34
CA GLU A 423 8.70 6.62 38.03
C GLU A 423 7.49 7.28 37.36
N ARG A 424 6.48 6.50 36.97
CA ARG A 424 5.35 6.98 36.15
C ARG A 424 3.96 6.65 36.74
N GLY A 425 3.91 6.10 37.96
CA GLY A 425 2.72 5.68 38.69
C GLY A 425 2.21 6.67 39.73
#